data_AF-A0A520JDW0-F1
#
_entry.id   AF-A0A520JDW0-F1
#
_cell.length_a   1.000
_cell.length_b   1.000
_cell.length_c   1.000
_cell.angle_alpha   90.00
_cell.angle_beta   90.00
_cell.angle_gamma   90.00
#
_symmetry.space_group_name_H-M   'P 1'
#
loop_
_entity.id
_entity.type
_entity.pdbx_description
1 polymer ?
#
loop_
_entity_poly.entity_id
_entity_poly.type
_entity_poly.pdbx_seq_one_letter_code
_entity_poly.pdbx_strand_id
1 'polypeptide(L)'
;MTIASDLVADLDRLYRASVERLQAAMSAYIADGTTPDPASRTDGSFAYPEIRLTYKGGVDRPTPLRSFGRMVTPGEYKISVTKPAIFAEYLIEQLTLLIEDYDVTVEAVEGRQEIPFPYVIEPGHALSLDEVSATELSRHFPATELAHIGDEIADGLWIAQDETRPLALFDGLRTDFSLARLRHYMGTPAEHAQRFVLFTNYHRYVDEFVRWAGTQLGEGSRFTSLSGAGGITISSGDDIDKIISDSAWRRHQMPAYHLMADDRTGITLVNIGVGPSNAKTICDHLAVLRPEAWLMIGHCGGLRPSQRIGDYVL
;
A
#
# COMPACT_ATOMS: atom_id res chain seq x y z
N MET A 1 -2.05 -23.11 -12.53
CA MET A 1 -2.11 -22.31 -11.29
C MET A 1 -1.14 -22.94 -10.31
N THR A 2 -0.37 -22.14 -9.59
CA THR A 2 0.55 -22.60 -8.54
C THR A 2 -0.18 -22.61 -7.20
N ILE A 3 0.31 -23.36 -6.22
CA ILE A 3 -0.24 -23.38 -4.85
C ILE A 3 -0.33 -21.94 -4.28
N ALA A 4 0.67 -21.11 -4.55
CA ALA A 4 0.67 -19.71 -4.14
C ALA A 4 -0.46 -18.88 -4.78
N SER A 5 -0.76 -19.11 -6.06
CA SER A 5 -1.87 -18.44 -6.75
C SER A 5 -3.22 -18.82 -6.16
N ASP A 6 -3.41 -20.08 -5.78
CA ASP A 6 -4.66 -20.57 -5.18
C ASP A 6 -4.84 -19.98 -3.77
N LEU A 7 -3.76 -19.95 -2.97
CA LEU A 7 -3.76 -19.30 -1.65
C LEU A 7 -4.13 -17.81 -1.73
N VAL A 8 -3.59 -17.08 -2.69
CA VAL A 8 -3.90 -15.65 -2.88
C VAL A 8 -5.34 -15.45 -3.34
N ALA A 9 -5.87 -16.33 -4.18
CA ALA A 9 -7.28 -16.31 -4.55
C ALA A 9 -8.21 -16.57 -3.34
N ASP A 10 -7.82 -17.49 -2.45
CA ASP A 10 -8.55 -17.74 -1.20
C ASP A 10 -8.50 -16.55 -0.24
N LEU A 11 -7.35 -15.90 -0.08
CA LEU A 11 -7.25 -14.64 0.67
C LEU A 11 -8.19 -13.58 0.10
N ASP A 12 -8.21 -13.40 -1.22
CA ASP A 12 -9.08 -12.41 -1.87
C ASP A 12 -10.56 -12.72 -1.62
N ARG A 13 -10.95 -14.00 -1.76
CA ARG A 13 -12.32 -14.46 -1.48
C ARG A 13 -12.72 -14.17 -0.02
N LEU A 14 -11.84 -14.47 0.94
CA LEU A 14 -12.09 -14.22 2.36
C LEU A 14 -12.18 -12.72 2.65
N TYR A 15 -11.25 -11.93 2.11
CA TYR A 15 -11.24 -10.46 2.25
C TYR A 15 -12.53 -9.84 1.71
N ARG A 16 -12.92 -10.19 0.48
CA ARG A 16 -14.14 -9.68 -0.16
C ARG A 16 -15.38 -10.05 0.64
N ALA A 17 -15.46 -11.28 1.15
CA ALA A 17 -16.59 -11.70 1.99
C ALA A 17 -16.70 -10.85 3.27
N SER A 18 -15.58 -10.53 3.93
CA SER A 18 -15.59 -9.63 5.10
C SER A 18 -15.99 -8.20 4.75
N VAL A 19 -15.47 -7.66 3.64
CA VAL A 19 -15.83 -6.33 3.14
C VAL A 19 -17.31 -6.24 2.80
N GLU A 20 -17.84 -7.21 2.04
CA GLU A 20 -19.25 -7.28 1.64
C GLU A 20 -20.17 -7.39 2.86
N ARG A 21 -19.83 -8.22 3.86
CA ARG A 21 -20.58 -8.29 5.13
C ARG A 21 -20.59 -6.97 5.87
N LEU A 22 -19.44 -6.29 5.95
CA LEU A 22 -19.33 -5.00 6.64
C LEU A 22 -20.12 -3.91 5.91
N GLN A 23 -20.00 -3.82 4.58
CA GLN A 23 -20.76 -2.89 3.74
C GLN A 23 -22.28 -3.14 3.82
N ALA A 24 -22.71 -4.40 3.83
CA ALA A 24 -24.12 -4.77 3.98
C ALA A 24 -24.66 -4.35 5.35
N ALA A 25 -23.90 -4.62 6.43
CA ALA A 25 -24.28 -4.21 7.78
C ALA A 25 -24.33 -2.67 7.93
N MET A 26 -23.39 -1.94 7.34
CA MET A 26 -23.42 -0.48 7.30
C MET A 26 -24.62 0.05 6.52
N SER A 27 -24.94 -0.55 5.36
CA SER A 27 -26.09 -0.16 4.55
C SER A 27 -27.41 -0.37 5.30
N ALA A 28 -27.54 -1.48 6.04
CA ALA A 28 -28.70 -1.72 6.90
C ALA A 28 -28.81 -0.67 8.02
N TYR A 29 -27.70 -0.38 8.70
CA TYR A 29 -27.68 0.64 9.75
C TYR A 29 -28.07 2.04 9.24
N ILE A 30 -27.56 2.44 8.07
CA ILE A 30 -27.89 3.74 7.47
C ILE A 30 -29.35 3.79 7.03
N ALA A 31 -29.90 2.69 6.51
CA ALA A 31 -31.25 2.66 5.98
C ALA A 31 -32.34 2.68 7.08
N ASP A 32 -32.17 1.93 8.16
CA ASP A 32 -33.22 1.77 9.18
C ASP A 32 -32.72 1.65 10.64
N GLY A 33 -31.42 1.86 10.87
CA GLY A 33 -30.81 1.77 12.21
C GLY A 33 -30.53 0.34 12.69
N THR A 34 -30.66 -0.68 11.83
CA THR A 34 -30.33 -2.05 12.19
C THR A 34 -28.85 -2.20 12.51
N THR A 35 -28.54 -2.54 13.77
CA THR A 35 -27.17 -2.81 14.21
C THR A 35 -26.74 -4.24 13.87
N PRO A 36 -25.45 -4.49 13.56
CA PRO A 36 -24.94 -5.85 13.40
C PRO A 36 -25.07 -6.65 14.71
N ASP A 37 -25.13 -7.98 14.59
CA ASP A 37 -25.00 -8.87 15.75
C ASP A 37 -23.65 -8.58 16.45
N PRO A 38 -23.63 -8.32 17.77
CA PRO A 38 -22.39 -8.15 18.52
C PRO A 38 -21.38 -9.29 18.33
N ALA A 39 -21.83 -10.52 18.08
CA ALA A 39 -20.96 -11.67 17.82
C ALA A 39 -20.09 -11.49 16.56
N SER A 40 -20.61 -10.81 15.53
CA SER A 40 -19.92 -10.52 14.26
C SER A 40 -18.64 -9.71 14.42
N ARG A 41 -18.48 -9.02 15.56
CA ARG A 41 -17.26 -8.27 15.90
C ARG A 41 -16.14 -9.17 16.43
N THR A 42 -16.45 -10.39 16.86
CA THR A 42 -15.51 -11.27 17.56
C THR A 42 -15.29 -12.61 16.87
N ASP A 43 -16.20 -13.02 15.99
CA ASP A 43 -16.15 -14.32 15.29
C ASP A 43 -15.29 -14.32 14.01
N GLY A 44 -14.85 -13.14 13.56
CA GLY A 44 -14.08 -12.96 12.33
C GLY A 44 -14.90 -12.48 11.13
N SER A 45 -16.21 -12.25 11.29
CA SER A 45 -17.10 -11.81 10.19
C SER A 45 -16.64 -10.53 9.51
N PHE A 46 -16.06 -9.59 10.27
CA PHE A 46 -15.50 -8.34 9.75
C PHE A 46 -13.97 -8.32 9.72
N ALA A 47 -13.31 -9.47 9.87
CA ALA A 47 -11.86 -9.51 9.99
C ALA A 47 -11.13 -9.58 8.65
N TYR A 48 -9.90 -9.06 8.63
CA TYR A 48 -8.93 -9.36 7.58
C TYR A 48 -8.69 -10.87 7.52
N PRO A 49 -8.46 -11.46 6.33
CA PRO A 49 -7.90 -12.79 6.24
C PRO A 49 -6.46 -12.82 6.77
N GLU A 50 -6.00 -14.00 7.13
CA GLU A 50 -4.63 -14.26 7.60
C GLU A 50 -3.93 -15.29 6.72
N ILE A 51 -2.63 -15.07 6.49
CA ILE A 51 -1.72 -16.13 6.09
C ILE A 51 -1.15 -16.75 7.36
N ARG A 52 -1.26 -18.07 7.49
CA ARG A 52 -0.55 -18.84 8.52
C ARG A 52 0.47 -19.75 7.86
N LEU A 53 1.70 -19.67 8.33
CA LEU A 53 2.82 -20.42 7.79
C LEU A 53 3.53 -21.15 8.93
N THR A 54 3.64 -22.48 8.82
CA THR A 54 4.45 -23.29 9.74
C THR A 54 5.72 -23.71 9.02
N TYR A 55 6.88 -23.33 9.55
CA TYR A 55 8.18 -23.78 9.06
C TYR A 55 8.74 -24.85 9.99
N LYS A 56 8.92 -26.07 9.48
CA LYS A 56 9.39 -27.20 10.28
C LYS A 56 10.89 -27.18 10.56
N GLY A 57 11.66 -26.42 9.77
CA GLY A 57 13.11 -26.48 9.80
C GLY A 57 13.68 -27.62 8.94
N GLY A 58 15.01 -27.67 8.85
CA GLY A 58 15.73 -28.73 8.13
C GLY A 58 17.17 -28.30 7.83
N VAL A 59 18.09 -29.28 7.82
CA VAL A 59 19.54 -29.04 7.64
C VAL A 59 19.97 -29.15 6.18
N ASP A 60 19.11 -29.68 5.31
CA ASP A 60 19.50 -30.21 4.00
C ASP A 60 19.22 -29.28 2.81
N ARG A 61 18.65 -28.09 3.04
CA ARG A 61 18.39 -27.13 1.95
C ARG A 61 19.40 -25.98 2.01
N PRO A 62 20.22 -25.78 0.95
CA PRO A 62 21.16 -24.67 0.93
C PRO A 62 20.41 -23.35 1.02
N THR A 63 20.91 -22.44 1.86
CA THR A 63 20.32 -21.10 1.96
C THR A 63 20.34 -20.42 0.60
N PRO A 64 19.20 -19.97 0.06
CA PRO A 64 19.16 -19.32 -1.24
C PRO A 64 19.99 -18.03 -1.28
N LEU A 65 20.63 -17.75 -2.41
CA LEU A 65 21.45 -16.54 -2.65
C LEU A 65 20.57 -15.31 -2.94
N ARG A 66 19.62 -15.01 -2.05
CA ARG A 66 18.74 -13.83 -2.13
C ARG A 66 18.65 -13.11 -0.78
N SER A 67 18.33 -11.81 -0.81
CA SER A 67 18.22 -10.97 0.38
C SER A 67 16.86 -11.09 1.10
N PHE A 68 15.83 -11.63 0.45
CA PHE A 68 14.46 -11.77 0.96
C PHE A 68 13.91 -13.19 0.76
N GLY A 69 12.67 -13.45 1.21
CA GLY A 69 12.03 -14.76 1.06
C GLY A 69 12.83 -15.88 1.74
N ARG A 70 13.29 -15.64 2.98
CA ARG A 70 14.14 -16.57 3.74
C ARG A 70 13.52 -16.91 5.09
N MET A 71 13.62 -18.19 5.45
CA MET A 71 13.24 -18.69 6.76
C MET A 71 14.48 -19.09 7.55
N VAL A 72 14.62 -18.54 8.76
CA VAL A 72 15.78 -18.80 9.64
C VAL A 72 15.40 -19.72 10.78
N THR A 73 14.31 -19.39 11.49
CA THR A 73 13.91 -20.08 12.72
C THR A 73 12.67 -20.92 12.46
N PRO A 74 12.67 -22.24 12.77
CA PRO A 74 11.45 -23.04 12.74
C PRO A 74 10.39 -22.47 13.67
N GLY A 75 9.12 -22.69 13.34
CA GLY A 75 7.99 -22.23 14.13
C GLY A 75 6.85 -21.70 13.27
N GLU A 76 5.92 -21.02 13.95
CA GLU A 76 4.72 -20.46 13.34
C GLU A 76 4.93 -18.99 12.97
N TYR A 77 4.41 -18.62 11.81
CA TYR A 77 4.42 -17.28 11.28
C TYR A 77 3.01 -16.90 10.85
N LYS A 78 2.57 -15.68 11.12
CA LYS A 78 1.29 -15.18 10.62
C LYS A 78 1.37 -13.72 10.19
N ILE A 79 0.45 -13.33 9.31
CA ILE A 79 0.17 -11.93 9.02
C ILE A 79 -1.27 -11.78 8.51
N SER A 80 -1.95 -10.72 8.92
CA SER A 80 -3.22 -10.33 8.30
C SER A 80 -2.97 -9.64 6.96
N VAL A 81 -3.86 -9.80 6.00
CA VAL A 81 -3.70 -9.28 4.63
C VAL A 81 -4.91 -8.44 4.25
N THR A 82 -4.67 -7.25 3.71
CA THR A 82 -5.71 -6.42 3.07
C THR A 82 -5.52 -6.39 1.57
N LYS A 83 -6.61 -6.15 0.84
CA LYS A 83 -6.64 -5.98 -0.62
C LYS A 83 -5.78 -7.00 -1.39
N PRO A 84 -5.99 -8.33 -1.22
CA PRO A 84 -5.11 -9.34 -1.80
C PRO A 84 -4.96 -9.20 -3.33
N ALA A 85 -6.02 -8.81 -4.04
CA ALA A 85 -5.95 -8.52 -5.48
C ALA A 85 -4.91 -7.44 -5.86
N ILE A 86 -4.76 -6.38 -5.06
CA ILE A 86 -3.78 -5.29 -5.34
C ILE A 86 -2.34 -5.77 -5.11
N PHE A 87 -2.15 -6.67 -4.15
CA PHE A 87 -0.85 -7.23 -3.79
C PHE A 87 -0.60 -8.61 -4.39
N ALA A 88 -1.42 -9.06 -5.34
CA ALA A 88 -1.42 -10.44 -5.81
C ALA A 88 -0.05 -10.88 -6.36
N GLU A 89 0.58 -10.06 -7.22
CA GLU A 89 1.91 -10.37 -7.76
C GLU A 89 2.95 -10.55 -6.65
N TYR A 90 2.99 -9.61 -5.70
CA TYR A 90 3.91 -9.66 -4.56
C TYR A 90 3.67 -10.89 -3.69
N LEU A 91 2.42 -11.15 -3.31
CA LEU A 91 2.06 -12.29 -2.45
C LEU A 91 2.37 -13.62 -3.14
N ILE A 92 2.04 -13.75 -4.42
CA ILE A 92 2.34 -14.96 -5.21
C ILE A 92 3.84 -15.19 -5.28
N GLU A 93 4.63 -14.16 -5.60
CA GLU A 93 6.09 -14.26 -5.66
C GLU A 93 6.67 -14.72 -4.31
N GLN A 94 6.34 -14.00 -3.23
CA GLN A 94 6.91 -14.31 -1.91
C GLN A 94 6.51 -15.69 -1.42
N LEU A 95 5.23 -16.08 -1.56
CA LEU A 95 4.77 -17.41 -1.16
C LEU A 95 5.40 -18.51 -2.01
N THR A 96 5.57 -18.29 -3.32
CA THR A 96 6.25 -19.25 -4.20
C THR A 96 7.68 -19.51 -3.73
N LEU A 97 8.45 -18.45 -3.46
CA LEU A 97 9.82 -18.56 -2.94
C LEU A 97 9.90 -19.34 -1.61
N LEU A 98 8.92 -19.16 -0.73
CA LEU A 98 8.90 -19.86 0.55
C LEU A 98 8.51 -21.34 0.39
N ILE A 99 7.49 -21.63 -0.41
CA ILE A 99 6.97 -22.99 -0.64
C ILE A 99 7.99 -23.86 -1.38
N GLU A 100 8.68 -23.31 -2.37
CA GLU A 100 9.65 -24.07 -3.16
C GLU A 100 10.91 -24.38 -2.35
N ASP A 101 11.42 -23.40 -1.60
CA ASP A 101 12.74 -23.52 -0.97
C ASP A 101 12.71 -24.05 0.47
N TYR A 102 11.58 -24.00 1.18
CA TYR A 102 11.51 -24.43 2.58
C TYR A 102 10.44 -25.52 2.80
N ASP A 103 10.62 -26.34 3.85
CA ASP A 103 9.57 -27.26 4.32
C ASP A 103 8.54 -26.46 5.13
N VAL A 104 7.63 -25.83 4.40
CA VAL A 104 6.57 -24.98 4.95
C VAL A 104 5.19 -25.54 4.63
N THR A 105 4.27 -25.35 5.56
CA THR A 105 2.83 -25.47 5.32
C THR A 105 2.23 -24.08 5.38
N VAL A 106 1.45 -23.71 4.37
CA VAL A 106 0.85 -22.37 4.25
C VAL A 106 -0.66 -22.51 4.11
N GLU A 107 -1.41 -21.73 4.88
CA GLU A 107 -2.86 -21.70 4.89
C GLU A 107 -3.38 -20.26 4.78
N ALA A 108 -4.44 -20.07 4.01
CA ALA A 108 -5.24 -18.85 3.99
C ALA A 108 -6.48 -19.08 4.87
N VAL A 109 -6.62 -18.32 5.94
CA VAL A 109 -7.68 -18.51 6.95
C VAL A 109 -8.39 -17.21 7.30
N GLU A 110 -9.56 -17.32 7.92
CA GLU A 110 -10.23 -16.17 8.52
C GLU A 110 -9.42 -15.65 9.72
N GLY A 111 -9.18 -14.34 9.75
CA GLY A 111 -8.48 -13.71 10.85
C GLY A 111 -9.39 -13.31 12.01
N ARG A 112 -8.82 -12.53 12.92
CA ARG A 112 -9.53 -11.95 14.08
C ARG A 112 -9.38 -10.43 14.19
N GLN A 113 -8.46 -9.83 13.44
CA GLN A 113 -8.31 -8.37 13.38
C GLN A 113 -9.40 -7.78 12.48
N GLU A 114 -10.33 -7.04 13.06
CA GLU A 114 -11.43 -6.39 12.32
C GLU A 114 -10.90 -5.35 11.32
N ILE A 115 -11.57 -5.24 10.17
CA ILE A 115 -11.36 -4.20 9.15
C ILE A 115 -12.11 -2.95 9.61
N PRO A 116 -11.42 -1.81 9.83
CA PRO A 116 -12.11 -0.58 10.14
C PRO A 116 -13.05 -0.13 9.02
N PHE A 117 -14.26 0.26 9.40
CA PHE A 117 -15.29 0.71 8.47
C PHE A 117 -14.83 1.83 7.51
N PRO A 118 -13.95 2.79 7.89
CA PRO A 118 -13.48 3.81 6.96
C PRO A 118 -12.76 3.28 5.71
N TYR A 119 -12.24 2.05 5.75
CA TYR A 119 -11.49 1.45 4.63
C TYR A 119 -12.36 0.66 3.65
N VAL A 120 -13.63 0.43 3.97
CA VAL A 120 -14.61 -0.26 3.10
C VAL A 120 -15.66 0.67 2.51
N ILE A 121 -15.67 1.95 2.90
CA ILE A 121 -16.61 2.94 2.36
C ILE A 121 -16.27 3.24 0.91
N GLU A 122 -17.21 2.96 0.02
CA GLU A 122 -17.13 3.38 -1.38
C GLU A 122 -17.64 4.82 -1.56
N PRO A 123 -17.26 5.52 -2.66
CA PRO A 123 -17.73 6.86 -2.95
C PRO A 123 -19.27 7.00 -2.98
N GLY A 124 -20.00 5.94 -3.31
CA GLY A 124 -21.47 5.90 -3.26
C GLY A 124 -22.05 5.90 -1.85
N HIS A 125 -21.39 5.25 -0.89
CA HIS A 125 -21.77 5.26 0.53
C HIS A 125 -21.42 6.59 1.21
N ALA A 126 -20.35 7.25 0.77
CA ALA A 126 -19.93 8.56 1.31
C ALA A 126 -21.02 9.65 1.21
N LEU A 127 -21.89 9.58 0.20
CA LEU A 127 -22.98 10.54 0.00
C LEU A 127 -24.18 10.32 0.95
N SER A 128 -24.36 9.10 1.48
CA SER A 128 -25.42 8.78 2.46
C SER A 128 -24.94 8.91 3.92
N LEU A 129 -23.63 9.08 4.12
CA LEU A 129 -23.02 9.26 5.44
C LEU A 129 -23.10 10.69 5.97
N ASP A 130 -23.58 11.65 5.17
CA ASP A 130 -23.82 13.03 5.61
C ASP A 130 -24.91 13.11 6.72
N GLU A 131 -25.75 12.07 6.86
CA GLU A 131 -26.82 11.99 7.87
C GLU A 131 -26.40 11.32 9.19
N VAL A 132 -25.32 10.53 9.21
CA VAL A 132 -24.87 9.75 10.39
C VAL A 132 -23.43 10.11 10.77
N SER A 133 -23.21 10.50 12.02
CA SER A 133 -21.87 10.88 12.47
C SER A 133 -20.90 9.69 12.55
N ALA A 134 -19.63 9.89 12.21
CA ALA A 134 -18.58 8.86 12.34
C ALA A 134 -18.45 8.32 13.79
N THR A 135 -18.72 9.18 14.78
CA THR A 135 -18.75 8.82 16.21
C THR A 135 -19.84 7.81 16.51
N GLU A 136 -20.98 7.92 15.85
CA GLU A 136 -22.09 6.98 16.03
C GLU A 136 -21.76 5.63 15.39
N LEU A 137 -21.23 5.63 14.17
CA LEU A 137 -20.78 4.40 13.51
C LEU A 137 -19.72 3.66 14.33
N SER A 138 -18.77 4.38 14.94
CA SER A 138 -17.72 3.74 15.77
C SER A 138 -18.25 2.99 17.00
N ARG A 139 -19.51 3.21 17.41
CA ARG A 139 -20.12 2.44 18.51
C ARG A 139 -20.50 1.02 18.09
N HIS A 140 -20.87 0.85 16.83
CA HIS A 140 -21.43 -0.39 16.30
C HIS A 140 -20.50 -1.11 15.33
N PHE A 141 -19.59 -0.38 14.67
CA PHE A 141 -18.68 -0.88 13.65
C PHE A 141 -17.22 -0.74 14.06
N PRO A 142 -16.32 -1.57 13.51
CA PRO A 142 -14.90 -1.48 13.81
C PRO A 142 -14.34 -0.13 13.36
N ALA A 143 -13.71 0.61 14.26
CA ALA A 143 -13.11 1.90 13.97
C ALA A 143 -11.58 1.81 13.97
N THR A 144 -10.93 2.78 13.33
CA THR A 144 -9.46 2.86 13.33
C THR A 144 -8.96 3.28 14.71
N GLU A 145 -8.33 2.35 15.42
CA GLU A 145 -7.66 2.62 16.69
C GLU A 145 -6.15 2.78 16.47
N LEU A 146 -5.63 4.00 16.61
CA LEU A 146 -4.21 4.30 16.36
C LEU A 146 -3.26 3.50 17.24
N ALA A 147 -3.70 3.06 18.43
CA ALA A 147 -2.91 2.23 19.33
C ALA A 147 -2.59 0.84 18.75
N HIS A 148 -3.36 0.38 17.76
CA HIS A 148 -3.17 -0.91 17.08
C HIS A 148 -2.45 -0.78 15.73
N ILE A 149 -2.02 0.44 15.37
CA ILE A 149 -1.32 0.70 14.11
C ILE A 149 0.13 1.03 14.44
N GLY A 150 1.00 0.09 14.12
CA GLY A 150 2.40 0.16 14.51
C GLY A 150 3.38 -0.14 13.39
N ASP A 151 4.63 0.26 13.64
CA ASP A 151 5.81 0.05 12.80
C ASP A 151 6.79 -0.95 13.43
N GLU A 152 6.40 -1.61 14.54
CA GLU A 152 7.35 -2.31 15.42
C GLU A 152 8.12 -3.42 14.69
N ILE A 153 7.47 -4.11 13.74
CA ILE A 153 8.12 -5.14 12.93
C ILE A 153 9.14 -4.52 11.98
N ALA A 154 8.74 -3.44 11.27
CA ALA A 154 9.60 -2.74 10.31
C ALA A 154 10.78 -2.04 11.00
N ASP A 155 10.57 -1.49 12.19
CA ASP A 155 11.57 -0.81 13.01
C ASP A 155 12.48 -1.80 13.78
N GLY A 156 12.19 -3.10 13.74
CA GLY A 156 12.93 -4.11 14.50
C GLY A 156 12.73 -4.03 16.02
N LEU A 157 11.64 -3.39 16.45
CA LEU A 157 11.23 -3.22 17.85
C LEU A 157 10.20 -4.26 18.30
N TRP A 158 9.76 -5.16 17.41
CA TRP A 158 8.82 -6.21 17.75
C TRP A 158 9.36 -7.13 18.84
N ILE A 159 8.55 -7.32 19.89
CA ILE A 159 8.81 -8.23 20.99
C ILE A 159 7.78 -9.34 20.90
N ALA A 160 8.25 -10.60 20.92
CA ALA A 160 7.38 -11.76 20.88
C ALA A 160 6.38 -11.73 22.05
N GLN A 161 5.09 -11.63 21.72
CA GLN A 161 4.00 -11.73 22.69
C GLN A 161 3.54 -13.18 22.88
N ASP A 162 3.66 -13.98 21.83
CA ASP A 162 3.36 -15.42 21.79
C ASP A 162 4.47 -16.15 21.01
N GLU A 163 4.28 -17.45 20.76
CA GLU A 163 5.22 -18.25 19.97
C GLU A 163 5.15 -17.98 18.45
N THR A 164 4.19 -17.15 18.00
CA THR A 164 3.98 -16.84 16.59
C THR A 164 4.77 -15.60 16.16
N ARG A 165 5.48 -15.71 15.04
CA ARG A 165 6.30 -14.63 14.47
C ARG A 165 5.55 -13.89 13.35
N PRO A 166 5.88 -12.61 13.09
CA PRO A 166 5.33 -11.92 11.93
C PRO A 166 5.90 -12.51 10.63
N LEU A 167 5.03 -12.78 9.66
CA LEU A 167 5.45 -13.26 8.32
C LEU A 167 5.92 -12.12 7.40
N ALA A 168 5.40 -10.91 7.60
CA ALA A 168 5.73 -9.72 6.81
C ALA A 168 5.91 -8.49 7.70
N LEU A 169 6.40 -7.38 7.14
CA LEU A 169 6.68 -6.15 7.89
C LEU A 169 5.44 -5.35 8.29
N PHE A 170 4.36 -5.47 7.53
CA PHE A 170 3.14 -4.70 7.73
C PHE A 170 1.94 -5.63 7.68
N ASP A 171 1.03 -5.46 8.62
CA ASP A 171 -0.24 -6.18 8.69
C ASP A 171 -1.32 -5.48 7.84
N GLY A 172 -2.51 -6.10 7.74
CA GLY A 172 -3.62 -5.59 6.93
C GLY A 172 -4.07 -4.19 7.38
N LEU A 173 -4.19 -3.98 8.69
CA LEU A 173 -4.65 -2.71 9.26
C LEU A 173 -3.67 -1.57 8.98
N ARG A 174 -2.37 -1.79 9.20
CA ARG A 174 -1.33 -0.80 8.92
C ARG A 174 -1.22 -0.48 7.43
N THR A 175 -1.40 -1.50 6.59
CA THR A 175 -1.41 -1.35 5.14
C THR A 175 -2.57 -0.45 4.70
N ASP A 176 -3.80 -0.73 5.14
CA ASP A 176 -4.97 0.10 4.79
C ASP A 176 -4.84 1.54 5.28
N PHE A 177 -4.35 1.73 6.51
CA PHE A 177 -4.07 3.06 7.04
C PHE A 177 -3.11 3.84 6.12
N SER A 178 -2.03 3.19 5.69
CA SER A 178 -1.02 3.80 4.82
C SER A 178 -1.57 4.08 3.42
N LEU A 179 -2.36 3.17 2.84
CA LEU A 179 -3.01 3.39 1.54
C LEU A 179 -3.97 4.59 1.58
N ALA A 180 -4.76 4.72 2.64
CA ALA A 180 -5.65 5.87 2.83
C ALA A 180 -4.87 7.19 2.98
N ARG A 181 -3.75 7.16 3.73
CA ARG A 181 -2.87 8.33 3.88
C ARG A 181 -2.16 8.70 2.59
N LEU A 182 -1.68 7.72 1.83
CA LEU A 182 -1.09 7.94 0.50
C LEU A 182 -2.06 8.64 -0.42
N ARG A 183 -3.31 8.17 -0.50
CA ARG A 183 -4.34 8.82 -1.31
C ARG A 183 -4.55 10.28 -0.92
N HIS A 184 -4.60 10.56 0.38
CA HIS A 184 -4.75 11.92 0.90
C HIS A 184 -3.54 12.82 0.61
N TYR A 185 -2.31 12.35 0.85
CA TYR A 185 -1.11 13.16 0.69
C TYR A 185 -0.68 13.35 -0.77
N MET A 186 -0.83 12.31 -1.59
CA MET A 186 -0.42 12.30 -2.99
C MET A 186 -1.46 12.87 -3.94
N GLY A 187 -2.73 12.81 -3.57
CA GLY A 187 -3.83 13.22 -4.45
C GLY A 187 -4.05 12.28 -5.64
N THR A 188 -3.56 11.04 -5.53
CA THR A 188 -3.66 9.96 -6.51
C THR A 188 -4.10 8.66 -5.82
N PRO A 189 -4.71 7.70 -6.54
CA PRO A 189 -4.87 6.35 -6.03
C PRO A 189 -3.51 5.74 -5.65
N ALA A 190 -3.42 5.13 -4.46
CA ALA A 190 -2.17 4.52 -3.99
C ALA A 190 -1.74 3.34 -4.89
N GLU A 191 -2.71 2.70 -5.53
CA GLU A 191 -2.55 1.60 -6.48
C GLU A 191 -1.77 2.01 -7.74
N HIS A 192 -1.76 3.31 -8.08
CA HIS A 192 -1.02 3.81 -9.23
C HIS A 192 0.49 3.94 -8.95
N ALA A 193 0.91 3.90 -7.69
CA ALA A 193 2.32 3.93 -7.36
C ALA A 193 3.06 2.73 -7.97
N GLN A 194 4.24 3.03 -8.50
CA GLN A 194 5.11 2.10 -9.22
C GLN A 194 6.26 1.65 -8.33
N ARG A 195 6.92 0.56 -8.73
CA ARG A 195 8.01 -0.07 -7.98
C ARG A 195 9.24 0.83 -7.81
N PHE A 196 9.47 1.77 -8.74
CA PHE A 196 10.60 2.71 -8.71
C PHE A 196 10.12 4.11 -8.39
N VAL A 197 10.60 4.67 -7.28
CA VAL A 197 10.15 5.95 -6.75
C VAL A 197 11.27 7.00 -6.84
N LEU A 198 10.91 8.21 -7.23
CA LEU A 198 11.74 9.40 -7.19
C LEU A 198 11.10 10.39 -6.20
N PHE A 199 11.88 10.88 -5.26
CA PHE A 199 11.51 12.00 -4.42
C PHE A 199 12.14 13.28 -4.94
N THR A 200 11.40 14.38 -4.88
CA THR A 200 11.96 15.71 -5.14
C THR A 200 11.50 16.73 -4.10
N ASN A 201 12.34 17.72 -3.84
CA ASN A 201 12.03 18.87 -2.99
C ASN A 201 11.76 20.14 -3.79
N TYR A 202 11.75 20.07 -5.12
CA TYR A 202 11.66 21.23 -5.98
C TYR A 202 10.69 21.03 -7.13
N HIS A 203 9.68 21.90 -7.19
CA HIS A 203 8.54 21.74 -8.07
C HIS A 203 8.91 21.67 -9.56
N ARG A 204 9.98 22.34 -10.02
CA ARG A 204 10.38 22.28 -11.45
C ARG A 204 10.71 20.86 -11.94
N TYR A 205 11.09 19.94 -11.05
CA TYR A 205 11.26 18.53 -11.42
C TYR A 205 9.94 17.86 -11.78
N VAL A 206 8.82 18.31 -11.18
CA VAL A 206 7.48 17.80 -11.51
C VAL A 206 7.11 18.20 -12.93
N ASP A 207 7.26 19.48 -13.29
CA ASP A 207 6.95 19.98 -14.64
C ASP A 207 7.74 19.23 -15.70
N GLU A 208 9.03 19.00 -15.44
CA GLU A 208 9.90 18.29 -16.37
C GLU A 208 9.58 16.80 -16.45
N PHE A 209 9.28 16.17 -15.31
CA PHE A 209 8.86 14.78 -15.28
C PHE A 209 7.56 14.56 -16.04
N VAL A 210 6.54 15.40 -15.85
CA VAL A 210 5.25 15.27 -16.54
C VAL A 210 5.43 15.46 -18.04
N ARG A 211 6.20 16.47 -18.46
CA ARG A 211 6.52 16.69 -19.88
C ARG A 211 7.23 15.48 -20.47
N TRP A 212 8.32 15.03 -19.83
CA TRP A 212 9.07 13.86 -20.28
C TRP A 212 8.21 12.60 -20.32
N ALA A 213 7.48 12.30 -19.24
CA ALA A 213 6.62 11.12 -19.11
C ALA A 213 5.53 11.08 -20.19
N GLY A 214 4.95 12.24 -20.54
CA GLY A 214 4.00 12.32 -21.65
C GLY A 214 4.63 11.97 -23.01
N THR A 215 5.91 12.31 -23.25
CA THR A 215 6.63 11.85 -24.47
C THR A 215 6.91 10.34 -24.48
N GLN A 216 6.80 9.67 -23.33
CA GLN A 216 6.98 8.21 -23.24
C GLN A 216 5.67 7.46 -23.55
N LEU A 217 4.54 8.14 -23.69
CA LEU A 217 3.26 7.53 -24.06
C LEU A 217 3.11 7.48 -25.58
N GLY A 218 2.47 6.42 -26.10
CA GLY A 218 2.22 6.29 -27.53
C GLY A 218 2.28 4.85 -28.03
N GLU A 219 2.11 4.69 -29.34
CA GLU A 219 2.16 3.40 -30.00
C GLU A 219 3.53 2.72 -29.81
N GLY A 220 3.52 1.46 -29.36
CA GLY A 220 4.74 0.70 -29.10
C GLY A 220 5.43 1.00 -27.76
N SER A 221 4.90 1.92 -26.95
CA SER A 221 5.41 2.14 -25.59
C SER A 221 4.96 1.04 -24.63
N ARG A 222 5.82 0.71 -23.67
CA ARG A 222 5.47 -0.12 -22.51
C ARG A 222 4.73 0.64 -21.42
N PHE A 223 4.73 1.98 -21.48
CA PHE A 223 4.03 2.81 -20.52
C PHE A 223 2.60 3.04 -20.99
N THR A 224 1.65 2.80 -20.10
CA THR A 224 0.23 2.73 -20.45
C THR A 224 -0.49 4.06 -20.23
N SER A 225 -0.12 4.79 -19.19
CA SER A 225 -0.71 6.10 -18.88
C SER A 225 0.12 6.84 -17.83
N LEU A 226 -0.18 8.12 -17.66
CA LEU A 226 0.40 8.96 -16.61
C LEU A 226 -0.71 9.44 -15.68
N SER A 227 -0.71 8.94 -14.44
CA SER A 227 -1.62 9.42 -13.38
C SER A 227 -0.97 10.57 -12.63
N GLY A 228 -1.70 11.63 -12.35
CA GLY A 228 -1.22 12.81 -11.63
C GLY A 228 -2.15 13.27 -10.51
N ALA A 229 -1.57 13.97 -9.54
CA ALA A 229 -2.28 14.53 -8.41
C ALA A 229 -3.50 15.38 -8.84
N GLY A 230 -4.61 15.23 -8.13
CA GLY A 230 -5.87 15.91 -8.46
C GLY A 230 -6.77 15.13 -9.42
N GLY A 231 -6.54 13.82 -9.58
CA GLY A 231 -7.35 12.94 -10.43
C GLY A 231 -7.03 13.03 -11.91
N ILE A 232 -5.89 13.63 -12.26
CA ILE A 232 -5.45 13.78 -13.65
C ILE A 232 -5.01 12.40 -14.17
N THR A 233 -5.46 12.05 -15.37
CA THR A 233 -4.96 10.89 -16.11
C THR A 233 -4.65 11.34 -17.52
N ILE A 234 -3.41 11.17 -17.95
CA ILE A 234 -2.88 11.60 -19.25
C ILE A 234 -2.65 10.34 -20.10
N SER A 235 -3.16 10.38 -21.32
CA SER A 235 -3.01 9.35 -22.35
C SER A 235 -2.25 9.92 -23.57
N SER A 236 -1.87 9.03 -24.49
CA SER A 236 -1.23 9.43 -25.74
C SER A 236 -2.11 10.41 -26.53
N GLY A 237 -1.53 11.54 -26.95
CA GLY A 237 -2.20 12.57 -27.75
C GLY A 237 -2.82 13.73 -26.96
N ASP A 238 -2.76 13.68 -25.62
CA ASP A 238 -3.21 14.79 -24.77
C ASP A 238 -2.27 16.00 -24.83
N ASP A 239 -2.83 17.21 -24.68
CA ASP A 239 -2.08 18.46 -24.58
C ASP A 239 -1.50 18.62 -23.15
N ILE A 240 -0.28 18.14 -22.97
CA ILE A 240 0.42 18.10 -21.68
C ILE A 240 0.63 19.50 -21.09
N ASP A 241 0.96 20.50 -21.91
CA ASP A 241 1.24 21.85 -21.42
C ASP A 241 -0.03 22.51 -20.86
N LYS A 242 -1.19 22.23 -21.47
CA LYS A 242 -2.48 22.65 -20.91
C LYS A 242 -2.76 21.99 -19.56
N ILE A 243 -2.47 20.69 -19.42
CA ILE A 243 -2.70 19.94 -18.18
C ILE A 243 -1.79 20.40 -17.04
N ILE A 244 -0.52 20.71 -17.32
CA ILE A 244 0.42 21.27 -16.33
C ILE A 244 -0.04 22.65 -15.84
N SER A 245 -0.58 23.47 -16.75
CA SER A 245 -1.07 24.82 -16.43
C SER A 245 -2.28 24.82 -15.50
N ASP A 246 -3.04 23.72 -15.47
CA ASP A 246 -4.22 23.58 -14.64
C ASP A 246 -3.82 23.27 -13.18
N SER A 247 -4.10 24.22 -12.30
CA SER A 247 -3.55 24.30 -10.93
C SER A 247 -4.13 23.31 -9.91
N ALA A 248 -4.82 22.26 -10.38
CA ALA A 248 -5.53 21.26 -9.58
C ALA A 248 -4.61 20.49 -8.59
N TRP A 249 -3.32 20.39 -8.88
CA TRP A 249 -2.34 19.65 -8.07
C TRP A 249 -1.82 20.43 -6.84
N ARG A 250 -2.08 21.75 -6.72
CA ARG A 250 -1.63 22.58 -5.58
C ARG A 250 -2.34 22.28 -4.25
N ARG A 251 -3.34 21.39 -4.26
CA ARG A 251 -4.18 21.10 -3.10
C ARG A 251 -3.61 20.02 -2.18
N HIS A 252 -2.60 19.27 -2.62
CA HIS A 252 -2.04 18.15 -1.87
C HIS A 252 -0.67 18.48 -1.29
N GLN A 253 -0.39 17.97 -0.09
CA GLN A 253 0.87 18.27 0.63
C GLN A 253 2.09 17.69 -0.08
N MET A 254 1.97 16.48 -0.65
CA MET A 254 3.07 15.76 -1.29
C MET A 254 2.61 15.16 -2.63
N PRO A 255 2.29 15.99 -3.64
CA PRO A 255 1.65 15.53 -4.87
C PRO A 255 2.52 14.50 -5.61
N ALA A 256 1.88 13.45 -6.12
CA ALA A 256 2.56 12.38 -6.86
C ALA A 256 2.11 12.29 -8.32
N TYR A 257 3.00 11.74 -9.14
CA TYR A 257 2.80 11.45 -10.55
C TYR A 257 3.35 10.06 -10.86
N HIS A 258 2.59 9.26 -11.58
CA HIS A 258 2.88 7.86 -11.83
C HIS A 258 2.87 7.61 -13.33
N LEU A 259 4.04 7.45 -13.93
CA LEU A 259 4.17 6.92 -15.28
C LEU A 259 4.03 5.40 -15.18
N MET A 260 2.85 4.89 -15.52
CA MET A 260 2.45 3.51 -15.23
C MET A 260 2.89 2.54 -16.33
N ALA A 261 3.24 1.33 -15.93
CA ALA A 261 3.43 0.18 -16.79
C ALA A 261 2.60 -1.01 -16.25
N ASP A 262 2.24 -1.97 -17.10
CA ASP A 262 1.38 -3.10 -16.72
C ASP A 262 1.98 -3.95 -15.59
N ASP A 263 3.30 -4.15 -15.60
CA ASP A 263 4.07 -4.89 -14.59
C ASP A 263 4.47 -4.04 -13.36
N ARG A 264 3.93 -2.81 -13.26
CA ARG A 264 4.24 -1.80 -12.24
C ARG A 264 5.71 -1.38 -12.18
N THR A 265 6.52 -1.69 -13.20
CA THR A 265 7.92 -1.25 -13.30
C THR A 265 8.06 0.15 -13.90
N GLY A 266 6.98 0.92 -13.88
CA GLY A 266 6.99 2.34 -14.21
C GLY A 266 7.74 3.20 -13.19
N ILE A 267 7.53 4.51 -13.24
CA ILE A 267 8.19 5.48 -12.35
C ILE A 267 7.14 6.30 -11.61
N THR A 268 7.30 6.39 -10.29
CA THR A 268 6.54 7.31 -9.45
C THR A 268 7.42 8.46 -9.02
N LEU A 269 7.03 9.69 -9.33
CA LEU A 269 7.62 10.90 -8.76
C LEU A 269 6.72 11.41 -7.64
N VAL A 270 7.28 11.68 -6.46
CA VAL A 270 6.60 12.37 -5.36
C VAL A 270 7.36 13.64 -5.01
N ASN A 271 6.68 14.77 -5.07
CA ASN A 271 7.23 16.02 -4.56
C ASN A 271 6.98 16.10 -3.05
N ILE A 272 7.99 15.77 -2.25
CA ILE A 272 7.89 15.72 -0.78
C ILE A 272 7.97 17.11 -0.14
N GLY A 273 8.25 18.14 -0.95
CA GLY A 273 8.51 19.49 -0.47
C GLY A 273 9.78 19.55 0.37
N VAL A 274 9.75 20.35 1.44
CA VAL A 274 10.91 20.59 2.29
C VAL A 274 10.58 20.18 3.72
N GLY A 275 11.51 19.46 4.35
CA GLY A 275 11.45 19.14 5.78
C GLY A 275 11.55 17.63 6.05
N PRO A 276 12.32 17.22 7.07
CA PRO A 276 12.42 15.82 7.47
C PRO A 276 11.08 15.18 7.85
N SER A 277 10.14 15.95 8.39
CA SER A 277 8.82 15.45 8.79
C SER A 277 8.03 14.92 7.59
N ASN A 278 7.99 15.66 6.47
CA ASN A 278 7.33 15.18 5.26
C ASN A 278 8.03 13.94 4.69
N ALA A 279 9.36 13.95 4.68
CA ALA A 279 10.16 12.83 4.20
C ALA A 279 9.89 11.56 5.03
N LYS A 280 9.77 11.67 6.36
CA LYS A 280 9.39 10.54 7.22
C LYS A 280 7.97 10.07 6.87
N THR A 281 6.99 10.97 6.91
CA THR A 281 5.57 10.63 6.72
C THR A 281 5.33 9.92 5.38
N ILE A 282 5.92 10.39 4.28
CA ILE A 282 5.72 9.73 2.98
C ILE A 282 6.39 8.35 2.92
N CYS A 283 7.57 8.20 3.52
CA CYS A 283 8.28 6.92 3.56
C CYS A 283 7.54 5.89 4.43
N ASP A 284 7.01 6.30 5.59
CA ASP A 284 6.21 5.43 6.48
C ASP A 284 5.03 4.79 5.74
N HIS A 285 4.43 5.53 4.80
CA HIS A 285 3.27 5.05 4.05
C HIS A 285 3.63 4.37 2.73
N LEU A 286 4.62 4.87 1.98
CA LEU A 286 5.06 4.21 0.74
C LEU A 286 5.69 2.84 1.00
N ALA A 287 6.27 2.62 2.19
CA ALA A 287 6.91 1.36 2.53
C ALA A 287 5.98 0.14 2.42
N VAL A 288 4.67 0.29 2.68
CA VAL A 288 3.70 -0.81 2.61
C VAL A 288 3.51 -1.32 1.17
N LEU A 289 3.79 -0.47 0.17
CA LEU A 289 3.71 -0.82 -1.24
C LEU A 289 4.94 -1.60 -1.74
N ARG A 290 5.93 -1.82 -0.88
CA ARG A 290 7.15 -2.58 -1.18
C ARG A 290 7.89 -2.09 -2.44
N PRO A 291 8.25 -0.79 -2.54
CA PRO A 291 9.06 -0.30 -3.66
C PRO A 291 10.42 -1.01 -3.69
N GLU A 292 10.94 -1.19 -4.90
CA GLU A 292 12.27 -1.79 -5.15
C GLU A 292 13.38 -0.79 -4.84
N ALA A 293 13.12 0.49 -5.14
CA ALA A 293 14.02 1.59 -4.81
C ALA A 293 13.27 2.92 -4.74
N TRP A 294 13.77 3.80 -3.87
CA TRP A 294 13.47 5.22 -3.93
C TRP A 294 14.77 6.04 -4.03
N LEU A 295 14.78 7.13 -4.79
CA LEU A 295 15.92 8.05 -4.90
C LEU A 295 15.52 9.48 -4.59
N MET A 296 16.36 10.21 -3.86
CA MET A 296 16.18 11.64 -3.61
C MET A 296 16.86 12.46 -4.71
N ILE A 297 16.06 13.08 -5.57
CA ILE A 297 16.49 13.99 -6.64
C ILE A 297 16.02 15.40 -6.31
N GLY A 298 16.89 16.17 -5.66
CA GLY A 298 16.58 17.51 -5.22
C GLY A 298 17.78 18.45 -5.19
N HIS A 299 17.52 19.69 -4.80
CA HIS A 299 18.60 20.68 -4.62
C HIS A 299 19.22 20.58 -3.22
N CYS A 300 20.49 20.95 -3.12
CA CYS A 300 21.18 21.14 -1.86
C CYS A 300 22.14 22.34 -1.94
N GLY A 301 22.67 22.77 -0.79
CA GLY A 301 23.72 23.78 -0.73
C GLY A 301 25.10 23.13 -0.74
N GLY A 302 25.96 23.50 -1.70
CA GLY A 302 27.37 23.12 -1.70
C GLY A 302 28.13 23.87 -0.59
N LEU A 303 28.90 23.14 0.22
CA LEU A 303 29.66 23.70 1.35
C LEU A 303 31.16 23.79 1.07
N ARG A 304 31.62 23.27 -0.06
CA ARG A 304 33.04 23.29 -0.46
C ARG A 304 33.29 24.40 -1.49
N PRO A 305 34.36 25.19 -1.36
CA PRO A 305 34.69 26.23 -2.34
C PRO A 305 34.91 25.72 -3.78
N SER A 306 35.25 24.43 -3.93
CA SER A 306 35.43 23.79 -5.23
C SER A 306 34.11 23.44 -5.92
N GLN A 307 32.99 23.39 -5.19
CA GLN A 307 31.67 23.07 -5.74
C GLN A 307 31.09 24.28 -6.47
N ARG A 308 30.44 24.00 -7.60
CA ARG A 308 29.77 24.98 -8.45
C ARG A 308 28.28 24.68 -8.52
N ILE A 309 27.48 25.70 -8.80
CA ILE A 309 26.05 25.53 -9.07
C ILE A 309 25.90 24.60 -10.28
N GLY A 310 25.14 23.52 -10.10
CA GLY A 310 24.95 22.48 -11.12
C GLY A 310 25.80 21.22 -10.89
N ASP A 311 26.76 21.24 -9.97
CA ASP A 311 27.48 20.02 -9.58
C ASP A 311 26.53 19.03 -8.87
N TYR A 312 26.74 17.74 -9.11
CA TYR A 312 26.04 16.66 -8.41
C TYR A 312 26.77 16.23 -7.14
N VAL A 313 26.02 15.74 -6.16
CA VAL A 313 26.52 15.13 -4.92
C VAL A 313 25.92 13.75 -4.81
N LEU A 314 26.77 12.73 -4.69
CA LEU A 314 26.40 11.34 -4.41
C LEU A 314 26.79 10.98 -2.97
#